data_AF-A0A821UZJ0-F1
#
_entry.id   AF-A0A821UZJ0-F1
#
_cell.length_a   1.000
_cell.length_b   1.000
_cell.length_c   1.000
_cell.angle_alpha   90.00
_cell.angle_beta   90.00
_cell.angle_gamma   90.00
#
_symmetry.space_group_name_H-M   'P 1'
#
loop_
_entity.id
_entity.type
_entity.pdbx_description
1 polymer ?
#
loop_
_entity_poly.entity_id
_entity_poly.type
_entity_poly.pdbx_seq_one_letter_code
_entity_poly.pdbx_strand_id
1 'polypeptide(L)'
;TVFDVKRLIGREYSDQSVQQDIKHFPFTVIEKNSKPIIQINTGKEQKLFTPEEISAMILGKMREIAEAYLGKKVTHAVVTVPAYFNDAQRQATKDAGTISGLNVMRIINEPTAAAIAYGLDKKEGEKNILVFDLGGGTFDVSLLTIDNGVFEVV
;
A
#
# COMPACT_ATOMS: atom_id res chain seq x y z
N THR A 1 -17.81 -1.31 -9.10
CA THR A 1 -16.52 -0.60 -8.95
C THR A 1 -15.95 -0.91 -7.59
N VAL A 2 -14.64 -1.13 -7.49
CA VAL A 2 -13.94 -1.44 -6.23
C VAL A 2 -12.93 -0.33 -5.96
N PHE A 3 -12.85 0.13 -4.71
CA PHE A 3 -11.92 1.15 -4.22
C PHE A 3 -11.58 0.87 -2.75
N ASP A 4 -10.71 1.68 -2.14
CA ASP A 4 -10.31 1.56 -0.73
C ASP A 4 -9.72 0.20 -0.31
N VAL A 5 -9.28 -0.61 -1.28
CA VAL A 5 -8.75 -1.96 -1.01
C VAL A 5 -7.52 -1.96 -0.09
N LYS A 6 -6.78 -0.85 -0.03
CA LYS A 6 -5.67 -0.64 0.92
C LYS A 6 -6.15 -0.75 2.39
N ARG A 7 -7.43 -0.52 2.67
CA ARG A 7 -8.01 -0.71 4.01
C ARG A 7 -8.17 -2.18 4.40
N LEU A 8 -8.25 -3.07 3.41
CA LEU A 8 -8.47 -4.53 3.59
C LEU A 8 -7.19 -5.36 3.52
N ILE A 9 -6.13 -4.85 2.87
CA ILE A 9 -4.93 -5.62 2.58
C ILE A 9 -4.22 -6.09 3.86
N GLY A 10 -3.85 -7.38 3.91
CA GLY A 10 -3.17 -8.00 5.04
C GLY A 10 -3.94 -8.05 6.36
N ARG A 11 -5.27 -7.82 6.34
CA ARG A 11 -6.15 -7.94 7.51
C ARG A 11 -6.92 -9.24 7.52
N GLU A 12 -7.43 -9.60 8.70
CA GLU A 12 -8.45 -10.64 8.83
C GLU A 12 -9.85 -10.06 8.58
N TYR A 13 -10.78 -10.88 8.11
CA TYR A 13 -12.16 -10.46 7.87
C TYR A 13 -12.83 -10.02 9.18
N SER A 14 -12.51 -10.70 10.28
CA SER A 14 -13.03 -10.44 11.63
C SER A 14 -12.53 -9.14 12.27
N ASP A 15 -11.50 -8.48 11.71
CA ASP A 15 -10.97 -7.21 12.22
C ASP A 15 -12.10 -6.18 12.35
N GLN A 16 -12.18 -5.52 13.51
CA GLN A 16 -13.20 -4.50 13.76
C GLN A 16 -13.17 -3.37 12.72
N SER A 17 -11.97 -2.96 12.28
CA SER A 17 -11.79 -1.95 11.23
C SER A 17 -12.39 -2.41 9.89
N VAL A 18 -12.14 -3.65 9.49
CA VAL A 18 -12.72 -4.26 8.28
C VAL A 18 -14.24 -4.30 8.38
N GLN A 19 -14.79 -4.74 9.52
CA GLN A 19 -16.24 -4.79 9.73
C GLN A 19 -16.91 -3.42 9.73
N GLN A 20 -16.20 -2.36 10.13
CA GLN A 20 -16.68 -0.98 10.03
C GLN A 20 -16.65 -0.50 8.57
N ASP A 21 -15.52 -0.68 7.88
CA ASP A 21 -15.34 -0.22 6.50
C ASP A 21 -16.30 -0.91 5.52
N ILE A 22 -16.56 -2.22 5.69
CA ILE A 22 -17.49 -2.98 4.82
C ILE A 22 -18.90 -2.36 4.78
N LYS A 23 -19.35 -1.72 5.86
CA LYS A 23 -20.68 -1.06 5.91
C LYS A 23 -20.79 0.14 4.96
N HIS A 24 -19.66 0.69 4.55
CA HIS A 24 -19.59 1.87 3.69
C HIS A 24 -19.23 1.53 2.23
N PHE A 25 -18.87 0.27 1.95
CA PHE A 25 -18.54 -0.15 0.60
C PHE A 25 -19.79 -0.47 -0.23
N PRO A 26 -19.85 -0.03 -1.50
CA PRO A 26 -20.92 -0.39 -2.42
C PRO A 26 -20.70 -1.76 -3.11
N PHE A 27 -19.68 -2.51 -2.68
CA PHE A 27 -19.33 -3.82 -3.20
C PHE A 27 -19.29 -4.83 -2.06
N THR A 28 -19.47 -6.11 -2.39
CA THR A 28 -19.54 -7.16 -1.39
C THR A 28 -18.15 -7.63 -1.00
N VAL A 29 -17.93 -7.75 0.31
CA VAL A 29 -16.76 -8.41 0.90
C VAL A 29 -17.26 -9.61 1.68
N ILE A 30 -16.69 -10.79 1.41
CA ILE A 30 -17.03 -12.04 2.09
C ILE A 30 -15.82 -12.57 2.84
N GLU A 31 -16.07 -13.44 3.81
CA GLU A 31 -15.01 -14.17 4.48
C GLU A 31 -14.62 -15.43 3.70
N LYS A 32 -13.32 -15.67 3.54
CA LYS A 32 -12.79 -16.97 3.09
C LYS A 32 -11.45 -17.23 3.76
N ASN A 33 -11.33 -18.35 4.47
CA ASN A 33 -10.13 -18.71 5.25
C ASN A 33 -9.67 -17.56 6.15
N SER A 34 -10.61 -16.96 6.90
CA SER A 34 -10.39 -15.79 7.77
C SER A 34 -9.97 -14.49 7.08
N LYS A 35 -9.84 -14.46 5.74
CA LYS A 35 -9.45 -13.28 4.97
C LYS A 35 -10.64 -12.58 4.33
N PRO A 36 -10.62 -11.25 4.20
CA PRO A 36 -11.61 -10.52 3.43
C PRO A 36 -11.38 -10.73 1.93
N ILE A 37 -12.42 -11.15 1.23
CA ILE A 37 -12.42 -11.38 -0.22
C ILE A 37 -13.44 -10.48 -0.88
N ILE A 38 -13.02 -9.75 -1.91
CA ILE A 38 -13.90 -8.88 -2.69
C ILE A 38 -14.64 -9.75 -3.71
N GLN A 39 -15.97 -9.74 -3.65
CA GLN A 39 -16.84 -10.46 -4.56
C GLN A 39 -17.41 -9.49 -5.60
N ILE A 40 -17.15 -9.75 -6.88
CA ILE A 40 -17.56 -8.90 -8.00
C ILE A 40 -18.40 -9.72 -8.97
N ASN A 41 -19.59 -9.22 -9.30
CA ASN A 41 -20.37 -9.76 -10.40
C ASN A 41 -19.94 -9.10 -11.71
N THR A 42 -19.43 -9.90 -12.65
CA THR A 42 -18.98 -9.44 -13.98
C THR A 42 -20.08 -9.52 -15.05
N GLY A 43 -21.32 -9.76 -14.66
CA GLY A 43 -22.47 -9.98 -15.54
C GLY A 43 -22.52 -11.38 -16.16
N LYS A 44 -21.37 -12.06 -16.29
CA LYS A 44 -21.26 -13.45 -16.76
C LYS A 44 -21.06 -14.44 -15.62
N GLU A 45 -20.25 -14.06 -14.63
CA GLU A 45 -19.91 -14.89 -13.48
C GLU A 45 -19.55 -14.03 -12.27
N GLN A 46 -19.68 -14.63 -11.09
CA GLN A 46 -19.13 -14.07 -9.88
C GLN A 46 -17.64 -14.38 -9.80
N LYS A 47 -16.83 -13.34 -9.62
CA LYS A 47 -15.39 -13.45 -9.38
C LYS A 47 -15.08 -13.06 -7.96
N LEU A 48 -14.08 -13.75 -7.41
CA LEU A 48 -13.54 -13.50 -6.09
C LEU A 48 -12.12 -12.99 -6.26
N PHE A 49 -11.81 -11.89 -5.60
CA PHE A 49 -10.47 -11.29 -5.61
C PHE A 49 -10.00 -11.06 -4.20
N THR A 50 -8.73 -11.36 -3.94
CA THR A 50 -8.08 -10.93 -2.71
C THR A 50 -7.75 -9.43 -2.78
N PRO A 51 -7.56 -8.75 -1.64
CA PRO A 51 -7.11 -7.36 -1.64
C PRO A 51 -5.79 -7.16 -2.38
N GLU A 52 -4.89 -8.14 -2.30
CA GLU A 52 -3.60 -8.15 -2.99
C GLU A 52 -3.76 -8.23 -4.51
N GLU A 53 -4.69 -9.04 -5.02
CA GLU A 53 -4.96 -9.15 -6.46
C GLU A 53 -5.51 -7.84 -7.04
N ILE A 54 -6.44 -7.18 -6.35
CA ILE A 54 -6.94 -5.87 -6.77
C ILE A 54 -5.81 -4.82 -6.73
N SER A 55 -4.99 -4.85 -5.67
CA SER A 55 -3.83 -3.95 -5.55
C SER A 55 -2.79 -4.23 -6.64
N ALA A 56 -2.63 -5.48 -7.06
CA ALA A 56 -1.76 -5.88 -8.16
C ALA A 56 -2.27 -5.35 -9.51
N MET A 57 -3.58 -5.23 -9.72
CA MET A 57 -4.13 -4.58 -10.92
C MET A 57 -3.75 -3.09 -10.95
N ILE A 58 -3.79 -2.40 -9.81
CA ILE A 58 -3.37 -1.00 -9.69
C ILE A 58 -1.86 -0.87 -9.98
N LEU A 59 -1.03 -1.70 -9.34
CA LEU A 59 0.42 -1.71 -9.56
C LEU A 59 0.80 -2.09 -11.00
N GLY A 60 0.07 -3.05 -11.60
CA GLY A 60 0.21 -3.42 -13.00
C GLY A 60 -0.07 -2.24 -13.91
N LYS A 61 -1.10 -1.43 -13.60
CA LYS A 61 -1.38 -0.21 -14.35
C LYS A 61 -0.28 0.84 -14.19
N MET A 62 0.26 1.01 -12.98
CA MET A 62 1.38 1.93 -12.74
C MET A 62 2.65 1.50 -13.48
N ARG A 63 2.90 0.18 -13.56
CA ARG A 63 3.99 -0.38 -14.37
C ARG A 63 3.79 -0.03 -15.85
N GLU A 64 2.61 -0.30 -16.42
CA GLU A 64 2.32 0.03 -17.83
C GLU A 64 2.54 1.51 -18.14
N ILE A 65 2.13 2.42 -17.24
CA ILE A 65 2.36 3.86 -17.38
C ILE A 65 3.85 4.17 -17.44
N ALA A 66 4.65 3.59 -16.53
CA ALA A 66 6.09 3.78 -16.51
C ALA A 66 6.77 3.18 -17.76
N GLU A 67 6.32 2.01 -18.22
CA GLU A 67 6.82 1.36 -19.43
C GLU A 67 6.54 2.19 -20.68
N ALA A 68 5.33 2.76 -20.79
CA ALA A 68 4.96 3.65 -21.88
C ALA A 68 5.82 4.93 -21.91
N TYR A 69 6.12 5.49 -20.73
CA TYR A 69 6.98 6.66 -20.61
C TYR A 69 8.46 6.35 -20.97
N LEU A 70 8.98 5.21 -20.51
CA LEU A 70 10.39 4.84 -20.68
C LEU A 70 10.70 4.12 -22.00
N GLY A 71 9.68 3.61 -22.70
CA GLY A 71 9.84 2.83 -23.93
C GLY A 71 10.49 1.45 -23.71
N LYS A 72 10.50 0.93 -22.47
CA LYS A 72 11.11 -0.36 -22.12
C LYS A 72 10.40 -1.00 -20.94
N LYS A 73 10.59 -2.31 -20.79
CA LYS A 73 10.02 -3.10 -19.67
C LYS A 73 10.51 -2.59 -18.31
N VAL A 74 9.60 -2.48 -17.36
CA VAL A 74 9.88 -2.11 -15.97
C VAL A 74 9.69 -3.35 -15.10
N THR A 75 10.76 -3.73 -14.40
CA THR A 75 10.80 -4.98 -13.63
C THR A 75 11.08 -4.79 -12.15
N HIS A 76 11.65 -3.66 -11.73
CA HIS A 76 12.04 -3.43 -10.35
C HIS A 76 11.30 -2.21 -9.81
N ALA A 77 10.83 -2.30 -8.56
CA ALA A 77 10.12 -1.21 -7.90
C ALA A 77 10.43 -1.15 -6.41
N VAL A 78 10.33 0.05 -5.85
CA VAL A 78 10.16 0.29 -4.41
C VAL A 78 8.71 0.69 -4.21
N VAL A 79 8.02 0.09 -3.25
CA VAL A 79 6.61 0.38 -2.97
C VAL A 79 6.50 0.95 -1.56
N THR A 80 5.71 2.01 -1.41
CA THR A 80 5.51 2.68 -0.11
C THR A 80 4.30 2.12 0.62
N VAL A 81 4.34 2.14 1.96
CA VAL A 81 3.22 1.79 2.84
C VAL A 81 3.12 2.78 4.01
N PRO A 82 1.96 2.91 4.68
CA PRO A 82 1.86 3.70 5.89
C PRO A 82 2.82 3.20 6.97
N ALA A 83 3.35 4.09 7.80
CA ALA A 83 4.32 3.72 8.83
C ALA A 83 3.76 2.68 9.84
N TYR A 84 2.47 2.76 10.15
CA TYR A 84 1.76 1.86 11.07
C TYR A 84 1.37 0.51 10.45
N PHE A 85 1.68 0.24 9.17
CA PHE A 85 1.44 -1.09 8.60
C PHE A 85 2.28 -2.14 9.33
N ASN A 86 1.61 -3.20 9.76
CA ASN A 86 2.26 -4.37 10.36
C ASN A 86 2.89 -5.28 9.28
N ASP A 87 3.57 -6.33 9.73
CA ASP A 87 4.29 -7.26 8.84
C ASP A 87 3.38 -7.97 7.84
N ALA A 88 2.17 -8.36 8.25
CA ALA A 88 1.21 -9.02 7.37
C ALA A 88 0.76 -8.09 6.24
N GLN A 89 0.50 -6.82 6.54
CA GLN A 89 0.11 -5.80 5.56
C GLN A 89 1.26 -5.43 4.61
N ARG A 90 2.49 -5.36 5.14
CA ARG A 90 3.71 -5.16 4.34
C ARG A 90 3.94 -6.31 3.38
N GLN A 91 3.81 -7.55 3.86
CA GLN A 91 3.98 -8.74 3.04
C GLN A 91 2.88 -8.82 1.97
N ALA A 92 1.62 -8.59 2.32
CA ALA A 92 0.51 -8.56 1.36
C ALA A 92 0.69 -7.49 0.26
N THR A 93 1.22 -6.32 0.62
CA THR A 93 1.56 -5.27 -0.36
C THR A 93 2.71 -5.70 -1.28
N LYS A 94 3.73 -6.39 -0.73
CA LYS A 94 4.83 -6.97 -1.51
C LYS A 94 4.33 -8.08 -2.46
N ASP A 95 3.39 -8.89 -2.00
CA ASP A 95 2.76 -9.94 -2.80
C ASP A 95 1.97 -9.33 -3.95
N ALA A 96 1.21 -8.24 -3.72
CA ALA A 96 0.56 -7.49 -4.79
C ALA A 96 1.56 -7.00 -5.85
N GLY A 97 2.72 -6.50 -5.43
CA GLY A 97 3.81 -6.15 -6.35
C GLY A 97 4.31 -7.34 -7.16
N THR A 98 4.50 -8.50 -6.52
CA THR A 98 4.92 -9.74 -7.18
C THR A 98 3.88 -10.23 -8.20
N ILE A 99 2.60 -10.25 -7.82
CA ILE A 99 1.47 -10.63 -8.71
C ILE A 99 1.40 -9.69 -9.91
N SER A 100 1.70 -8.40 -9.72
CA SER A 100 1.74 -7.43 -10.82
C SER A 100 2.92 -7.63 -11.77
N GLY A 101 3.86 -8.54 -11.47
CA GLY A 101 5.07 -8.80 -12.26
C GLY A 101 6.24 -7.86 -11.96
N LEU A 102 6.25 -7.22 -10.79
CA LEU A 102 7.33 -6.39 -10.29
C LEU A 102 8.19 -7.16 -9.27
N ASN A 103 9.50 -7.01 -9.36
CA ASN A 103 10.44 -7.34 -8.29
C ASN A 103 10.45 -6.18 -7.29
N VAL A 104 9.81 -6.39 -6.13
CA VAL A 104 9.74 -5.39 -5.07
C VAL A 104 11.04 -5.41 -4.27
N MET A 105 11.91 -4.45 -4.60
CA MET A 105 13.25 -4.29 -4.00
C MET A 105 13.18 -3.97 -2.51
N ARG A 106 12.22 -3.12 -2.13
CA ARG A 106 12.01 -2.70 -0.75
C ARG A 106 10.58 -2.20 -0.57
N ILE A 107 10.03 -2.47 0.61
CA ILE A 107 8.88 -1.74 1.15
C ILE A 107 9.43 -0.66 2.08
N ILE A 108 9.08 0.60 1.84
CA ILE A 108 9.49 1.72 2.70
C ILE A 108 8.26 2.43 3.25
N ASN A 109 8.43 3.11 4.38
CA ASN A 109 7.35 3.92 4.95
C ASN A 109 7.11 5.15 4.07
N GLU A 110 5.85 5.50 3.85
CA GLU A 110 5.42 6.74 3.20
C GLU A 110 6.11 7.99 3.77
N PRO A 111 6.12 8.22 5.11
CA PRO A 111 6.80 9.38 5.66
C PRO A 111 8.32 9.35 5.44
N THR A 112 8.95 8.16 5.45
CA THR A 112 10.38 8.02 5.12
C THR A 112 10.64 8.37 3.66
N ALA A 113 9.78 7.94 2.73
CA ALA A 113 9.88 8.28 1.32
C ALA A 113 9.76 9.80 1.11
N ALA A 114 8.85 10.46 1.84
CA ALA A 114 8.72 11.91 1.83
C ALA A 114 10.01 12.59 2.33
N ALA A 115 10.55 12.14 3.46
CA ALA A 115 11.79 12.71 4.02
C ALA A 115 13.01 12.53 3.08
N ILE A 116 13.11 11.40 2.38
CA ILE A 116 14.12 11.17 1.32
C ILE A 116 13.91 12.13 0.15
N ALA A 117 12.66 12.36 -0.29
CA ALA A 117 12.36 13.26 -1.41
C ALA A 117 12.79 14.70 -1.14
N TYR A 118 12.72 15.16 0.11
CA TYR A 118 13.22 16.47 0.54
C TYR A 118 14.74 16.49 0.84
N GLY A 119 15.45 15.38 0.66
CA GLY A 119 16.88 15.26 0.90
C GLY A 119 17.28 15.49 2.36
N LEU A 120 16.38 15.18 3.30
CA LEU A 120 16.60 15.42 4.72
C LEU A 120 17.57 14.39 5.35
N ASP A 121 17.81 13.28 4.67
CA ASP A 121 18.80 12.24 4.99
C ASP A 121 20.26 12.67 4.80
N LYS A 122 20.49 13.70 3.98
CA LYS A 122 21.84 14.16 3.61
C LYS A 122 22.38 15.27 4.49
N LYS A 123 21.65 15.68 5.52
CA LYS A 123 22.05 16.76 6.42
C LYS A 123 22.73 16.17 7.66
N GLU A 124 23.83 16.75 8.06
CA GLU A 124 24.56 16.33 9.27
C GLU A 124 23.73 16.61 10.55
N GLY A 125 23.92 15.73 11.53
CA GLY A 125 23.28 15.78 12.85
C GLY A 125 21.91 15.11 12.92
N GLU A 126 21.53 14.72 14.14
CA GLU A 126 20.21 14.17 14.44
C GLU A 126 19.11 15.22 14.17
N LYS A 127 18.02 14.81 13.49
CA LYS A 127 16.89 15.69 13.18
C LYS A 127 15.56 15.01 13.42
N ASN A 128 14.69 15.76 14.07
CA ASN A 128 13.28 15.41 14.20
C ASN A 128 12.49 16.06 13.06
N ILE A 129 11.76 15.25 12.31
CA ILE A 129 10.98 15.65 11.14
C ILE A 129 9.55 15.22 11.37
N LEU A 130 8.64 16.18 11.42
CA LEU A 130 7.22 15.89 11.44
C LEU A 130 6.71 15.87 10.00
N VAL A 131 6.25 14.71 9.56
CA VAL A 131 5.56 14.53 8.28
C VAL A 131 4.07 14.68 8.52
N PHE A 132 3.45 15.59 7.77
CA PHE A 132 2.03 15.85 7.77
C PHE A 132 1.47 15.44 6.40
N ASP A 133 0.74 14.33 6.33
CA ASP A 133 0.14 13.79 5.12
C ASP A 133 -1.39 13.89 5.20
N LEU A 134 -1.96 14.83 4.43
CA LEU A 134 -3.40 15.07 4.35
C LEU A 134 -3.90 14.74 2.94
N GLY A 135 -4.35 13.49 2.78
CA GLY A 135 -4.93 12.98 1.54
C GLY A 135 -6.42 13.25 1.41
N GLY A 136 -7.03 12.72 0.35
CA GLY A 136 -8.47 12.86 0.09
C GLY A 136 -9.37 12.02 1.02
N GLY A 137 -8.82 11.02 1.70
CA GLY A 137 -9.58 10.11 2.57
C GLY A 137 -8.82 9.57 3.79
N THR A 138 -7.58 10.02 3.99
CA THR A 138 -6.74 9.68 5.14
C THR A 138 -5.99 10.92 5.61
N PHE A 139 -5.69 10.97 6.90
CA PHE A 139 -4.85 11.99 7.50
C PHE A 139 -3.87 11.28 8.44
N ASP A 140 -2.59 11.33 8.10
CA ASP A 140 -1.52 10.63 8.78
C ASP A 140 -0.44 11.64 9.21
N VAL A 141 -0.04 11.55 10.48
CA VAL A 141 1.07 12.34 11.03
C VAL A 141 2.12 11.36 11.54
N SER A 142 3.39 11.60 11.21
CA SER A 142 4.50 10.79 11.71
C SER A 142 5.64 11.69 12.13
N LEU A 143 6.21 11.41 13.31
CA LEU A 143 7.48 12.00 13.71
C LEU A 143 8.59 11.03 13.32
N LEU A 144 9.58 11.52 12.59
CA LEU A 144 10.75 10.76 12.21
C LEU A 144 11.97 11.34 12.90
N THR A 145 12.82 10.47 13.41
CA THR A 145 14.20 10.83 13.75
C THR A 145 15.11 10.34 12.63
N ILE A 146 15.94 11.23 12.12
CA ILE A 146 17.00 10.89 11.17
C ILE A 146 18.34 11.10 11.85
N ASP A 147 19.17 10.06 11.86
CA ASP A 147 20.57 10.16 12.23
C ASP A 147 21.44 9.39 11.23
N ASN A 148 22.40 10.07 10.61
CA ASN A 148 23.35 9.50 9.64
C ASN A 148 22.71 8.61 8.55
N GLY A 149 21.55 9.02 8.03
CA GLY A 149 20.81 8.29 7.00
C GLY A 149 19.97 7.11 7.50
N VAL A 150 19.97 6.84 8.80
CA VAL A 150 19.05 5.91 9.46
C VAL A 150 17.77 6.66 9.80
N PHE A 151 16.62 6.05 9.51
CA PHE A 151 15.30 6.59 9.78
C PHE A 151 14.61 5.76 10.84
N GLU A 152 14.15 6.41 11.91
CA GLU A 152 13.31 5.82 12.93
C GLU A 152 11.96 6.55 12.95
N VAL A 153 10.87 5.80 13.08
CA VAL A 153 9.53 6.35 13.30
C VAL A 153 9.29 6.37 14.80
N VAL A 154 8.97 7.55 15.34
CA VAL A 154 8.76 7.81 16.78
C VAL A 154 7.27 8.00 17.09
#